data_AF-A0A4P8S433-F1
#
_entry.id   AF-A0A4P8S433-F1
#
_cell.length_a   1.000
_cell.length_b   1.000
_cell.length_c   1.000
_cell.angle_alpha   90.00
_cell.angle_beta   90.00
_cell.angle_gamma   90.00
#
_symmetry.space_group_name_H-M   'P 1'
#
loop_
_entity.id
_entity.type
_entity.pdbx_description
1 polymer ?
#
loop_
_entity_poly.entity_id
_entity_poly.type
_entity_poly.pdbx_seq_one_letter_code
_entity_poly.pdbx_strand_id
1 'polypeptide(L)' 'MQFGIWISIVISAILSFVIASFYGQPLHWYLFVLIVFIGFFIHTIIIILKTKEEQEKNEA' A
#
# COMPACT_ATOMS: atom_id res chain seq x y z
N MET A 1 -7.14 -8.13 10.18
CA MET A 1 -6.35 -7.14 9.43
C MET A 1 -6.38 -5.84 10.21
N GLN A 2 -5.22 -5.31 10.60
CA GLN A 2 -5.15 -4.10 11.43
C GLN A 2 -5.70 -2.92 10.64
N PHE A 3 -6.82 -2.35 11.08
CA PHE A 3 -7.52 -1.24 10.41
C PHE A 3 -6.59 -0.05 10.07
N GLY A 4 -5.52 0.12 10.86
CA GLY A 4 -4.49 1.14 10.65
C GLY A 4 -3.70 1.00 9.35
N ILE A 5 -3.50 -0.22 8.83
CA ILE A 5 -2.72 -0.42 7.60
C ILE A 5 -3.54 -0.06 6.36
N TRP A 6 -4.84 -0.28 6.40
CA TRP A 6 -5.75 0.14 5.34
C TRP A 6 -5.76 1.67 5.22
N ILE A 7 -5.79 2.36 6.37
CA ILE A 7 -5.73 3.81 6.47
C ILE A 7 -4.39 4.37 5.99
N SER A 8 -3.27 3.72 6.31
CA SER A 8 -1.95 4.21 5.87
C SER A 8 -1.80 4.17 4.35
N ILE A 9 -2.28 3.12 3.68
CA ILE A 9 -2.27 3.01 2.20
C ILE A 9 -3.07 4.15 1.57
N VAL A 10 -4.26 4.45 2.09
CA VAL A 10 -5.12 5.53 1.58
C VAL A 10 -4.48 6.90 1.79
N ILE A 11 -3.90 7.14 2.97
CA ILE A 11 -3.19 8.41 3.25
C ILE A 11 -1.99 8.58 2.33
N SER A 12 -1.20 7.53 2.09
CA SER A 12 -0.06 7.57 1.16
C SER A 12 -0.50 7.86 -0.28
N ALA A 13 -1.63 7.28 -0.72
CA ALA A 13 -2.19 7.55 -2.04
C ALA A 13 -2.64 9.03 -2.18
N ILE A 14 -3.32 9.56 -1.16
CA ILE A 14 -3.73 10.98 -1.11
C ILE A 14 -2.51 11.89 -1.16
N LEU A 15 -1.48 11.60 -0.37
CA LEU A 15 -0.25 12.40 -0.34
C LEU A 15 0.46 12.41 -1.69
N SER A 16 0.54 11.26 -2.36
CA SER A 16 1.12 11.15 -3.71
C SER A 16 0.37 12.03 -4.73
N PHE A 17 -0.97 12.06 -4.64
CA PHE A 17 -1.81 12.91 -5.50
C PHE A 17 -1.63 14.40 -5.20
N VAL A 18 -1.55 14.77 -3.92
CA VAL A 18 -1.27 16.15 -3.51
C VAL A 18 0.07 16.62 -4.09
N ILE A 19 1.12 15.80 -3.96
CA ILE A 19 2.44 16.09 -4.54
C ILE A 19 2.33 16.24 -6.06
N ALA A 20 1.73 15.28 -6.76
CA ALA A 20 1.58 15.34 -8.22
C ALA A 20 0.81 16.60 -8.67
N SER A 21 -0.18 17.06 -7.90
CA SER A 21 -0.91 18.30 -8.16
C SER A 21 -0.01 19.54 -8.03
N PHE A 22 0.94 19.57 -7.09
CA PHE A 22 1.90 20.67 -6.96
C PHE A 22 2.86 20.76 -8.16
N TYR A 23 3.17 19.63 -8.80
CA TYR A 23 4.00 19.59 -10.02
C TYR A 23 3.21 19.88 -11.31
N GLY A 24 1.91 20.19 -11.22
CA GLY A 24 1.07 20.45 -12.38
C GLY A 24 0.85 19.22 -13.27
N GLN A 25 1.03 18.02 -12.69
CA GLN A 25 0.90 16.78 -13.44
C GLN A 25 -0.58 16.49 -13.72
N PRO A 26 -0.95 15.99 -14.92
CA PRO A 26 -2.33 15.59 -15.18
C PRO A 26 -2.72 14.41 -14.29
N LEU A 27 -3.54 14.68 -13.26
CA LEU A 27 -4.06 13.65 -12.38
C LEU A 27 -5.30 13.01 -13.01
N HIS A 28 -5.12 11.82 -13.58
CA HIS A 28 -6.25 11.01 -13.99
C HIS A 28 -6.76 10.17 -12.81
N TRP A 29 -8.08 10.14 -12.61
CA TRP A 29 -8.73 9.43 -11.50
C TRP A 29 -8.38 7.93 -11.44
N TYR A 30 -8.19 7.27 -12.59
CA TYR A 30 -7.83 5.84 -12.61
C TYR A 30 -6.45 5.57 -11.98
N LEU A 31 -5.53 6.54 -11.98
CA LEU A 31 -4.23 6.40 -11.34
C LEU A 31 -4.36 6.33 -9.81
N PHE A 32 -5.37 6.97 -9.24
CA PHE A 32 -5.65 6.92 -7.81
C PHE A 32 -6.06 5.50 -7.42
N VAL A 33 -7.02 4.93 -8.16
CA VAL A 33 -7.49 3.56 -7.97
C VAL A 33 -6.33 2.57 -8.14
N LEU A 34 -5.50 2.76 -9.16
CA LEU A 34 -4.33 1.92 -9.42
C LEU A 34 -3.34 1.92 -8.25
N ILE A 35 -3.00 3.10 -7.71
CA ILE A 35 -2.07 3.23 -6.57
C ILE A 35 -2.62 2.53 -5.33
N VAL A 36 -3.93 2.66 -5.06
CA VAL A 36 -4.57 1.96 -3.94
C VAL A 36 -4.47 0.44 -4.12
N PHE A 37 -4.76 -0.09 -5.31
CA PHE A 37 -4.62 -1.53 -5.58
C PHE A 37 -3.18 -2.03 -5.44
N ILE A 38 -2.20 -1.27 -5.93
CA ILE A 38 -0.77 -1.60 -5.77
C ILE A 38 -0.39 -1.63 -4.28
N GLY A 39 -0.86 -0.67 -3.49
CA GLY A 39 -0.64 -0.67 -2.04
C GLY A 39 -1.19 -1.92 -1.36
N PHE A 40 -2.40 -2.34 -1.72
CA PHE A 40 -2.98 -3.60 -1.23
C PHE A 40 -2.17 -4.82 -1.65
N PHE A 41 -1.73 -4.86 -2.90
CA PHE A 41 -0.95 -5.97 -3.42
C PHE A 41 0.38 -6.13 -2.69
N ILE A 42 1.13 -5.03 -2.52
CA ILE A 42 2.39 -5.02 -1.76
C ILE A 42 2.16 -5.46 -0.32
N HIS A 43 1.13 -4.92 0.35
CA HIS A 43 0.81 -5.32 1.71
C HIS A 43 0.48 -6.82 1.83
N THR A 44 -0.20 -7.38 0.82
CA THR A 44 -0.48 -8.82 0.76
C THR A 44 0.81 -9.64 0.65
N ILE A 45 1.77 -9.22 -0.20
CA ILE A 45 3.08 -9.87 -0.30
C ILE A 45 3.80 -9.83 1.06
N ILE A 46 3.79 -8.67 1.73
CA ILE A 46 4.41 -8.51 3.05
C ILE A 46 3.83 -9.50 4.06
N ILE A 47 2.50 -9.66 4.09
CA ILE A 47 1.85 -10.64 4.99
C ILE A 47 2.33 -12.05 4.67
N ILE A 48 2.33 -12.45 3.39
CA ILE A 48 2.73 -13.80 2.98
C ILE A 48 4.17 -14.08 3.41
N LEU A 49 5.09 -13.13 3.17
CA LEU A 49 6.49 -13.27 3.56
C LEU A 49 6.65 -13.34 5.08
N LYS A 50 5.96 -12.47 5.81
CA LYS A 50 6.00 -12.45 7.28
C LYS A 50 5.46 -13.75 7.89
N THR A 51 4.37 -14.30 7.35
CA THR A 51 3.83 -15.59 7.82
C THR A 51 4.83 -16.72 7.62
N LYS A 52 5.57 -16.73 6.50
CA LYS A 52 6.62 -17.73 6.25
C LYS A 52 7.77 -17.62 7.26
N GLU A 53 8.24 -16.41 7.54
CA GLU A 53 9.31 -16.16 8.51
C GLU A 53 8.93 -16.57 9.94
N GLU A 54 7.68 -16.28 10.36
CA GLU A 54 7.16 -16.70 11.68
C GLU A 54 7.01 -18.23 11.79
N GLN A 55 6.71 -18.94 10.70
CA GLN A 55 6.66 -20.40 10.70
C GLN A 55 8.06 -21.01 10.81
N GLU A 56 9.03 -20.55 10.02
CA GLU A 56 10.42 -21.04 10.07
C GLU A 56 11.06 -20.81 11.45
N LYS A 57 10.72 -19.72 12.14
CA LYS A 57 11.24 -19.41 13.48
C LYS A 57 10.65 -20.27 14.61
N ASN A 58 9.41 -20.76 14.46
CA ASN A 58 8.74 -21.56 15.49
C ASN A 58 9.01 -23.07 15.35
N GLU A 59 9.62 -23.51 14.24
CA GLU A 59 10.00 -24.90 13.98
C GLU A 59 11.50 -25.18 14.25
N ALA A 60 12.27 -24.17 14.66
CA ALA A 60 13.70 -24.24 15.02
C ALA A 60 13.90 -24.15 16.55
#